data_AF-A0A923XM58-F1
#
_entry.id   AF-A0A923XM58-F1
#
_cell.length_a   1.000
_cell.length_b   1.000
_cell.length_c   1.000
_cell.angle_alpha   90.00
_cell.angle_beta   90.00
_cell.angle_gamma   90.00
#
_symmetry.space_group_name_H-M   'P 1'
#
loop_
_entity.id
_entity.type
_entity.pdbx_description
1 polymer ?
#
loop_
_entity_poly.entity_id
_entity_poly.type
_entity_poly.pdbx_seq_one_letter_code
_entity_poly.pdbx_strand_id
1 'polypeptide(L)'
;MNSSIKTIAFLALCFPALGLLSPAFAHVSLQQPTGDAGSNYQAVLRVGHGCDGSPTTALTVQLPAGFDNAQPQPKPGWTLERRGNAISWTAAGKQSALPADAKGEFVIDGKLPASTGPLWLKLQQACEQGRIEWSQQPASGTSTDGLKTPAVLLLVQAPAVLKVEQAWVRPTVPGQQGTGGYLSLTARERQRLVGASSPIAGVAEIHEMKMDGTVMTMRPAGTIELPAGKTVELRPGGMHLMLMDLKQPLLAGSSVPLTLVLKDARGVESRVETRLLVSQSPPGAAAGHDSHKH
;
A
#
# COMPACT_ATOMS: atom_id res chain seq x y z
N MET A 1 77.31 -16.73 43.58
CA MET A 1 75.99 -17.09 44.14
C MET A 1 74.96 -16.11 43.60
N ASN A 2 73.86 -16.67 43.10
CA ASN A 2 72.65 -16.07 42.54
C ASN A 2 72.22 -14.71 43.13
N SER A 3 71.75 -13.78 42.29
CA SER A 3 70.30 -13.61 42.07
C SER A 3 69.97 -12.44 41.12
N SER A 4 69.19 -12.75 40.08
CA SER A 4 68.46 -11.83 39.22
C SER A 4 67.25 -11.21 39.93
N ILE A 5 66.88 -9.96 39.60
CA ILE A 5 65.51 -9.38 39.59
C ILE A 5 65.57 -8.19 38.61
N LYS A 6 65.16 -8.33 37.34
CA LYS A 6 63.80 -8.27 36.75
C LYS A 6 63.18 -6.86 36.76
N THR A 7 63.35 -6.19 35.62
CA THR A 7 62.62 -5.02 35.13
C THR A 7 61.11 -5.30 35.06
N ILE A 8 60.30 -4.47 35.71
CA ILE A 8 58.84 -4.52 35.65
C ILE A 8 58.38 -3.61 34.49
N ALA A 9 57.86 -4.22 33.43
CA ALA A 9 57.17 -3.52 32.35
C ALA A 9 55.70 -3.32 32.76
N PHE A 10 55.25 -2.07 32.79
CA PHE A 10 53.84 -1.71 32.92
C PHE A 10 53.11 -2.03 31.61
N LEU A 11 52.28 -3.08 31.63
CA LEU A 11 51.36 -3.41 30.54
C LEU A 11 50.06 -2.60 30.75
N ALA A 12 49.85 -1.57 29.93
CA ALA A 12 48.58 -0.85 29.89
C ALA A 12 47.51 -1.72 29.21
N LEU A 13 46.58 -2.27 30.00
CA LEU A 13 45.39 -2.95 29.49
C LEU A 13 44.40 -1.93 28.92
N CYS A 14 44.35 -1.82 27.58
CA CYS A 14 43.20 -1.25 26.88
C CYS A 14 42.01 -2.20 27.02
N PHE A 15 41.04 -1.87 27.87
CA PHE A 15 39.70 -2.44 27.81
C PHE A 15 38.95 -1.81 26.62
N PRO A 16 38.56 -2.57 25.58
CA PRO A 16 37.59 -2.07 24.64
C PRO A 16 36.25 -1.97 25.37
N ALA A 17 35.70 -0.75 25.46
CA ALA A 17 34.33 -0.55 25.86
C ALA A 17 33.43 -1.25 24.83
N LEU A 18 32.96 -2.45 25.18
CA LEU A 18 32.02 -3.23 24.41
C LEU A 18 30.69 -2.46 24.44
N GLY A 19 30.47 -1.61 23.44
CA GLY A 19 29.20 -0.93 23.26
C GLY A 19 28.10 -1.99 23.11
N LEU A 20 27.13 -1.97 24.03
CA LEU A 20 25.92 -2.76 23.90
C LEU A 20 25.20 -2.31 22.62
N LEU A 21 25.36 -3.07 21.54
CA LEU A 21 24.50 -2.99 20.37
C LEU A 21 23.08 -3.31 20.86
N SER A 22 22.26 -2.27 21.01
CA SER A 22 20.84 -2.46 21.29
C SER A 22 20.24 -3.22 20.11
N PRO A 23 19.55 -4.35 20.33
CA PRO A 23 18.86 -5.02 19.24
C PRO A 23 17.84 -4.04 18.67
N ALA A 24 17.95 -3.74 17.38
CA ALA A 24 16.94 -2.98 16.68
C ALA A 24 15.67 -3.85 16.62
N PHE A 25 14.70 -3.58 17.49
CA PHE A 25 13.41 -4.23 17.43
C PHE A 25 12.75 -3.89 16.10
N ALA A 26 12.45 -4.90 15.29
CA ALA A 26 11.57 -4.71 14.15
C ALA A 26 10.16 -4.44 14.70
N HIS A 27 9.70 -3.18 14.63
CA HIS A 27 8.38 -2.77 15.12
C HIS A 27 7.27 -3.60 14.46
N VAL A 28 6.20 -3.87 15.22
CA VAL A 28 4.95 -4.36 14.62
C VAL A 28 4.45 -3.30 13.64
N SER A 29 3.95 -3.74 12.48
CA SER A 29 3.47 -2.84 11.41
C SER A 29 2.24 -3.39 10.72
N LEU A 30 1.54 -2.54 9.97
CA LEU A 30 0.49 -2.96 9.05
C LEU A 30 1.09 -3.21 7.67
N GLN A 31 0.60 -4.24 6.97
CA GLN A 31 0.92 -4.44 5.55
C GLN A 31 0.51 -3.22 4.71
N GLN A 32 -0.66 -2.63 5.00
CA GLN A 32 -1.16 -1.42 4.35
C GLN A 32 -1.41 -0.34 5.42
N PRO A 33 -0.48 0.59 5.67
CA PRO A 33 -0.56 1.54 6.79
C PRO A 33 -1.55 2.70 6.56
N THR A 34 -2.34 2.67 5.49
CA THR A 34 -3.34 3.68 5.14
C THR A 34 -4.68 3.02 4.79
N GLY A 35 -5.79 3.73 4.97
CA GLY A 35 -7.10 3.27 4.53
C GLY A 35 -8.10 4.40 4.40
N ASP A 36 -9.13 4.21 3.59
CA ASP A 36 -10.08 5.26 3.26
C ASP A 36 -11.18 5.38 4.33
N ALA A 37 -11.54 6.60 4.69
CA ALA A 37 -12.55 6.84 5.72
C ALA A 37 -13.90 6.16 5.38
N GLY A 38 -14.43 5.38 6.31
CA GLY A 38 -15.67 4.63 6.16
C GLY A 38 -15.57 3.37 5.29
N SER A 39 -14.39 3.00 4.78
CA SER A 39 -14.21 1.78 3.99
C SER A 39 -14.14 0.53 4.87
N ASN A 40 -14.45 -0.62 4.29
CA ASN A 40 -13.98 -1.89 4.85
C ASN A 40 -12.44 -1.92 4.75
N TYR A 41 -11.81 -2.54 5.73
CA TYR A 41 -10.35 -2.59 5.83
C TYR A 41 -9.91 -3.89 6.50
N GLN A 42 -8.88 -4.50 5.93
CA GLN A 42 -8.24 -5.70 6.48
C GLN A 42 -6.91 -5.31 7.12
N ALA A 43 -6.89 -5.29 8.45
CA ALA A 43 -5.69 -5.00 9.24
C ALA A 43 -4.81 -6.24 9.31
N VAL A 44 -3.86 -6.38 8.37
CA VAL A 44 -2.82 -7.42 8.41
C VAL A 44 -1.64 -6.90 9.24
N LEU A 45 -1.59 -7.30 10.51
CA LEU A 45 -0.51 -6.98 11.44
C LEU A 45 0.66 -7.92 11.19
N ARG A 46 1.80 -7.35 10.78
CA ARG A 46 3.08 -8.05 10.64
C ARG A 46 3.86 -7.92 11.93
N VAL A 47 3.97 -9.03 12.63
CA VAL A 47 4.64 -9.16 13.92
C VAL A 47 5.96 -9.86 13.70
N GLY A 48 7.06 -9.20 14.08
CA GLY A 48 8.40 -9.78 14.05
C GLY A 48 8.86 -10.24 15.43
N HIS A 49 10.18 -10.34 15.59
CA HIS A 49 10.86 -10.77 16.81
C HIS A 49 10.74 -9.73 17.94
N GLY A 50 9.65 -9.80 18.69
CA GLY A 50 9.52 -9.10 19.95
C GLY A 50 10.17 -9.89 21.08
N CYS A 51 10.60 -9.19 22.12
CA CYS A 51 11.22 -9.71 23.35
C CYS A 51 12.61 -10.35 23.16
N ASP A 52 13.61 -9.57 22.73
CA ASP A 52 15.03 -9.96 22.68
C ASP A 52 15.30 -11.31 21.96
N GLY A 53 14.52 -11.63 20.92
CA GLY A 53 14.65 -12.87 20.18
C GLY A 53 14.05 -14.10 20.89
N SER A 54 13.04 -13.90 21.73
CA SER A 54 12.21 -14.98 22.29
C SER A 54 10.99 -15.27 21.40
N PRO A 55 10.55 -16.54 21.26
CA PRO A 55 9.35 -16.87 20.52
C PRO A 55 8.10 -16.17 21.08
N THR A 56 7.27 -15.61 20.19
CA THR A 56 6.01 -14.96 20.58
C THR A 56 4.93 -16.01 20.83
N THR A 57 4.31 -15.95 22.00
CA THR A 57 3.30 -16.92 22.47
C THR A 57 1.90 -16.33 22.54
N ALA A 58 1.77 -15.01 22.65
CA ALA A 58 0.48 -14.34 22.53
C ALA A 58 0.61 -12.95 21.89
N LEU A 59 -0.41 -12.57 21.13
CA LEU A 59 -0.61 -11.20 20.65
C LEU A 59 -1.98 -10.73 21.08
N THR A 60 -2.03 -9.63 21.83
CA THR A 60 -3.29 -8.98 22.20
C THR A 60 -3.35 -7.61 21.56
N VAL A 61 -4.40 -7.35 20.78
CA VAL A 61 -4.68 -6.08 20.11
C VAL A 61 -5.79 -5.37 20.85
N GLN A 62 -5.53 -4.13 21.26
CA GLN A 62 -6.53 -3.23 21.77
C GLN A 62 -7.12 -2.44 20.60
N LEU A 63 -8.37 -2.74 20.23
CA LEU A 63 -9.05 -2.05 19.14
C LEU A 63 -9.26 -0.58 19.50
N PRO A 64 -8.84 0.35 18.62
CA PRO A 64 -9.11 1.77 18.81
C PRO A 64 -10.58 2.08 18.57
N ALA A 65 -11.05 3.19 19.16
CA ALA A 65 -12.39 3.71 18.86
C ALA A 65 -12.53 4.02 17.36
N GLY A 66 -13.68 3.67 16.78
CA GLY A 66 -13.98 3.90 15.36
C GLY A 66 -13.51 2.80 14.41
N PHE A 67 -12.78 1.78 14.88
CA PHE A 67 -12.58 0.55 14.09
C PHE A 67 -13.74 -0.42 14.35
N ASP A 68 -14.81 -0.19 13.59
CA ASP A 68 -16.11 -0.81 13.83
C ASP A 68 -16.19 -2.21 13.21
N ASN A 69 -17.08 -3.04 13.76
CA ASN A 69 -17.34 -4.40 13.29
C ASN A 69 -16.07 -5.26 13.12
N ALA A 70 -15.05 -5.03 13.95
CA ALA A 70 -13.80 -5.77 13.91
C ALA A 70 -14.06 -7.29 14.07
N GLN A 71 -13.58 -8.10 13.14
CA GLN A 71 -13.69 -9.54 13.07
C GLN A 71 -12.28 -10.12 12.96
N PRO A 72 -11.72 -10.65 14.07
CA PRO A 72 -10.43 -11.31 14.00
C PRO A 72 -10.51 -12.63 13.25
N GLN A 73 -9.50 -12.89 12.43
CA GLN A 73 -9.39 -14.15 11.70
C GLN A 73 -8.71 -15.24 12.55
N PRO A 74 -9.21 -16.49 12.51
CA PRO A 74 -8.56 -17.61 13.18
C PRO A 74 -7.16 -17.85 12.59
N LYS A 75 -6.24 -18.34 13.42
CA LYS A 75 -4.88 -18.66 13.03
C LYS A 75 -4.56 -20.11 13.42
N PRO A 76 -4.12 -20.98 12.48
CA PRO A 76 -3.82 -22.37 12.79
C PRO A 76 -2.82 -22.51 13.95
N GLY A 77 -3.16 -23.34 14.94
CA GLY A 77 -2.34 -23.54 16.14
C GLY A 77 -2.47 -22.44 17.20
N TRP A 78 -3.37 -21.47 17.02
CA TRP A 78 -3.61 -20.39 17.98
C TRP A 78 -5.08 -20.36 18.40
N THR A 79 -5.32 -20.21 19.69
CA THR A 79 -6.65 -19.94 20.24
C THR A 79 -6.95 -18.44 20.12
N LEU A 80 -8.13 -18.12 19.61
CA LEU A 80 -8.60 -16.75 19.43
C LEU A 80 -9.69 -16.43 20.46
N GLU A 81 -9.49 -15.36 21.22
CA GLU A 81 -10.45 -14.85 22.20
C GLU A 81 -10.74 -13.37 21.98
N ARG A 82 -11.97 -12.94 22.33
CA ARG A 82 -12.35 -11.53 22.37
C ARG A 82 -12.94 -11.18 23.73
N ARG A 83 -12.47 -10.10 24.33
CA ARG A 83 -12.99 -9.54 25.59
C ARG A 83 -13.20 -8.04 25.40
N GLY A 84 -14.45 -7.63 25.22
CA GLY A 84 -14.78 -6.25 24.87
C GLY A 84 -14.10 -5.81 23.56
N ASN A 85 -13.26 -4.79 23.63
CA ASN A 85 -12.48 -4.26 22.52
C ASN A 85 -11.05 -4.84 22.44
N ALA A 86 -10.70 -5.81 23.28
CA ALA A 86 -9.45 -6.54 23.18
C ALA A 86 -9.64 -7.86 22.40
N ILE A 87 -8.75 -8.11 21.45
CA ILE A 87 -8.66 -9.35 20.68
C ILE A 87 -7.34 -10.02 21.04
N SER A 88 -7.33 -11.32 21.34
CA SER A 88 -6.11 -12.05 21.67
C SER A 88 -5.99 -13.33 20.86
N TRP A 89 -4.80 -13.55 20.30
CA TRP A 89 -4.37 -14.86 19.82
C TRP A 89 -3.34 -15.41 20.78
N THR A 90 -3.51 -16.66 21.21
CA THR A 90 -2.56 -17.36 22.08
C THR A 90 -2.16 -18.69 21.44
N ALA A 91 -0.86 -18.94 21.29
CA ALA A 91 -0.36 -20.19 20.73
C ALA A 91 -0.78 -21.38 21.61
N ALA A 92 -1.27 -22.46 20.99
CA ALA A 92 -1.69 -23.67 21.70
C ALA A 92 -0.54 -24.42 22.37
N GLY A 93 0.70 -24.12 21.99
CA GLY A 93 1.92 -24.71 22.55
C GLY A 93 3.16 -24.18 21.83
N LYS A 94 4.34 -24.65 22.26
CA LYS A 94 5.65 -24.21 21.73
C LYS A 94 5.79 -24.40 20.21
N GLN A 95 5.20 -25.45 19.65
CA GLN A 95 5.26 -25.71 18.20
C GLN A 95 4.45 -24.70 17.37
N SER A 96 3.47 -24.03 17.98
CA SER A 96 2.63 -23.03 17.30
C SER A 96 3.07 -21.60 17.58
N ALA A 97 3.91 -21.38 18.60
CA ALA A 97 4.49 -20.08 18.91
C ALA A 97 5.25 -19.55 17.68
N LEU A 98 5.21 -18.24 17.47
CA LEU A 98 5.91 -17.60 16.36
C LEU A 98 7.41 -17.59 16.71
N PRO A 99 8.27 -18.27 15.94
CA PRO A 99 9.70 -18.33 16.22
C PRO A 99 10.36 -16.95 16.21
N ALA A 100 11.44 -16.83 16.98
CA ALA A 100 12.20 -15.60 17.13
C ALA A 100 12.88 -15.09 15.85
N ASP A 101 13.08 -15.94 14.86
CA ASP A 101 13.67 -15.61 13.56
C ASP A 101 12.62 -15.49 12.46
N ALA A 102 11.33 -15.63 12.81
CA ALA A 102 10.21 -15.59 11.87
C ALA A 102 9.36 -14.33 12.01
N LYS A 103 8.62 -14.03 10.94
CA LYS A 103 7.53 -13.03 10.96
C LYS A 103 6.20 -13.75 10.89
N GLY A 104 5.23 -13.26 11.65
CA GLY A 104 3.87 -13.77 11.68
C GLY A 104 2.87 -12.69 11.29
N GLU A 105 1.79 -13.11 10.63
CA GLU A 105 0.65 -12.25 10.34
C GLU A 105 -0.55 -12.62 11.23
N PHE A 106 -1.23 -11.56 11.68
CA PHE A 106 -2.47 -11.61 12.46
C PHE A 106 -3.46 -10.65 11.80
N VAL A 107 -4.68 -11.12 11.53
CA VAL A 107 -5.59 -10.42 10.63
C VAL A 107 -6.88 -10.06 11.37
N ILE A 108 -7.30 -8.80 11.21
CA ILE A 108 -8.59 -8.31 11.68
C ILE A 108 -9.28 -7.60 10.52
N ASP A 109 -10.43 -8.11 10.09
CA ASP A 109 -11.29 -7.38 9.16
C ASP A 109 -12.17 -6.40 9.94
N GLY A 110 -12.47 -5.25 9.39
CA GLY A 110 -13.37 -4.29 10.04
C GLY A 110 -13.71 -3.13 9.14
N LYS A 111 -14.29 -2.09 9.72
CA LYS A 111 -14.65 -0.86 9.03
C LYS A 111 -13.95 0.33 9.67
N LEU A 112 -13.34 1.18 8.84
CA LEU A 112 -12.67 2.40 9.29
C LEU A 112 -13.68 3.50 9.64
N PRO A 113 -13.31 4.45 10.53
CA PRO A 113 -14.18 5.57 10.88
C PRO A 113 -14.43 6.46 9.67
N ALA A 114 -15.55 7.19 9.68
CA ALA A 114 -15.89 8.15 8.62
C ALA A 114 -15.03 9.43 8.65
N SER A 115 -14.38 9.71 9.78
CA SER A 115 -13.44 10.82 9.95
C SER A 115 -12.04 10.42 9.51
N THR A 116 -11.30 11.35 8.90
CA THR A 116 -9.88 11.20 8.61
C THR A 116 -9.03 11.42 9.86
N GLY A 117 -7.80 10.93 9.84
CA GLY A 117 -6.82 11.12 10.90
C GLY A 117 -6.08 9.84 11.28
N PRO A 118 -5.13 9.94 12.23
CA PRO A 118 -4.39 8.79 12.72
C PRO A 118 -5.28 7.90 13.60
N LEU A 119 -5.22 6.61 13.37
CA LEU A 119 -5.84 5.57 14.18
C LEU A 119 -4.74 4.66 14.73
N TRP A 120 -4.54 4.68 16.05
CA TRP A 120 -3.45 3.97 16.70
C TRP A 120 -3.93 2.64 17.29
N LEU A 121 -3.42 1.52 16.78
CA LEU A 121 -3.64 0.21 17.39
C LEU A 121 -2.57 -0.01 18.46
N LYS A 122 -3.00 -0.23 19.70
CA LYS A 122 -2.10 -0.61 20.78
C LYS A 122 -2.06 -2.13 20.87
N LEU A 123 -0.88 -2.68 21.10
CA LEU A 123 -0.70 -4.13 21.16
C LEU A 123 0.19 -4.52 22.33
N GLN A 124 -0.10 -5.68 22.88
CA GLN A 124 0.79 -6.41 23.77
C GLN A 124 1.29 -7.64 23.03
N GLN A 125 2.61 -7.81 22.97
CA GLN A 125 3.27 -9.01 22.47
C GLN A 125 3.88 -9.75 23.67
N ALA A 126 3.34 -10.92 24.00
CA ALA A 126 3.91 -11.79 25.02
C ALA A 126 4.80 -12.85 24.35
N CYS A 127 5.95 -13.09 24.95
CA CYS A 127 6.92 -14.07 24.47
C CYS A 127 7.15 -15.14 25.55
N GLU A 128 7.90 -16.19 25.24
CA GLU A 128 8.32 -17.14 26.29
C GLU A 128 9.10 -16.43 27.40
N GLN A 129 9.90 -15.43 27.02
CA GLN A 129 10.66 -14.58 27.94
C GLN A 129 10.24 -13.12 27.76
N GLY A 130 9.51 -12.61 28.74
CA GLY A 130 9.14 -11.19 28.79
C GLY A 130 7.95 -10.83 27.90
N ARG A 131 7.79 -9.51 27.70
CA ARG A 131 6.64 -8.89 27.06
C ARG A 131 7.02 -7.52 26.53
N ILE A 132 6.42 -7.13 25.41
CA ILE A 132 6.52 -5.79 24.86
C ILE A 132 5.13 -5.16 24.75
N GLU A 133 5.04 -3.90 25.18
CA GLU A 133 3.86 -3.04 25.01
C GLU A 133 4.10 -2.05 23.87
N TRP A 134 3.48 -2.31 22.72
CA TRP A 134 3.44 -1.46 21.54
C TRP A 134 2.35 -0.40 21.71
N SER A 135 2.64 0.63 22.49
CA SER A 135 1.62 1.61 22.94
C SER A 135 2.05 3.07 22.88
N GLN A 136 3.33 3.34 22.60
CA GLN A 136 3.85 4.71 22.56
C GLN A 136 3.26 5.48 21.38
N GLN A 137 2.86 6.73 21.61
CA GLN A 137 2.36 7.65 20.60
C GLN A 137 3.13 8.96 20.70
N PRO A 138 3.37 9.66 19.59
CA PRO A 138 3.95 10.99 19.64
C PRO A 138 2.99 11.97 20.32
N ALA A 139 3.55 13.00 20.96
CA ALA A 139 2.75 14.08 21.55
C ALA A 139 1.98 14.89 20.49
N SER A 140 2.50 14.93 19.26
CA SER A 140 1.89 15.62 18.11
C SER A 140 2.28 14.98 16.79
N GLY A 141 1.39 15.02 15.81
CA GLY A 141 1.64 14.46 14.48
C GLY A 141 1.61 12.93 14.47
N THR A 142 2.31 12.33 13.50
CA THR A 142 2.27 10.88 13.25
C THR A 142 3.64 10.20 13.20
N SER A 143 4.74 10.95 13.36
CA SER A 143 6.08 10.35 13.37
C SER A 143 6.24 9.47 14.62
N THR A 144 6.75 8.27 14.40
CA THR A 144 7.13 7.33 15.47
C THR A 144 8.64 7.28 15.67
N ASP A 145 9.39 8.17 15.02
CA ASP A 145 10.84 8.23 15.12
C ASP A 145 11.26 8.54 16.56
N GLY A 146 12.22 7.77 17.07
CA GLY A 146 12.68 7.87 18.45
C GLY A 146 11.78 7.19 19.50
N LEU A 147 10.60 6.68 19.12
CA LEU A 147 9.81 5.82 19.99
C LEU A 147 10.39 4.40 19.97
N LYS A 148 10.56 3.80 21.16
CA LYS A 148 11.12 2.46 21.32
C LYS A 148 10.09 1.36 21.03
N THR A 149 8.84 1.60 21.41
CA THR A 149 7.73 0.65 21.24
C THR A 149 6.48 1.38 20.76
N PRO A 150 6.52 1.96 19.54
CA PRO A 150 5.39 2.71 19.01
C PRO A 150 4.15 1.82 18.85
N ALA A 151 2.99 2.38 19.13
CA ALA A 151 1.72 1.85 18.69
C ALA A 151 1.69 1.79 17.16
N VAL A 152 0.92 0.87 16.60
CA VAL A 152 0.83 0.70 15.15
C VAL A 152 -0.07 1.80 14.58
N LEU A 153 0.49 2.60 13.67
CA LEU A 153 -0.23 3.67 12.98
C LEU A 153 -1.00 3.12 11.78
N LEU A 154 -2.30 3.39 11.75
CA LEU A 154 -3.13 3.37 10.55
C LEU A 154 -3.57 4.80 10.24
N LEU A 155 -3.16 5.34 9.09
CA LEU A 155 -3.63 6.65 8.65
C LEU A 155 -4.96 6.52 7.89
N VAL A 156 -6.05 7.00 8.48
CA VAL A 156 -7.35 7.09 7.82
C VAL A 156 -7.36 8.36 6.96
N GLN A 157 -7.40 8.18 5.65
CA GLN A 157 -7.37 9.29 4.69
C GLN A 157 -8.75 9.57 4.10
N ALA A 158 -8.89 10.72 3.45
CA ALA A 158 -10.12 11.03 2.73
C ALA A 158 -10.36 9.94 1.66
N PRO A 159 -11.60 9.44 1.49
CA PRO A 159 -11.88 8.41 0.51
C PRO A 159 -11.49 8.87 -0.89
N ALA A 160 -10.91 7.98 -1.69
CA ALA A 160 -10.63 8.29 -3.08
C ALA A 160 -11.93 8.71 -3.79
N VAL A 161 -11.94 9.91 -4.39
CA VAL A 161 -13.09 10.40 -5.17
C VAL A 161 -13.29 9.58 -6.45
N LEU A 162 -12.20 8.98 -6.95
CA LEU A 162 -12.15 8.17 -8.14
C LEU A 162 -11.21 6.97 -7.91
N LYS A 163 -11.74 5.77 -8.09
CA LYS A 163 -10.94 4.55 -8.21
C LYS A 163 -10.49 4.41 -9.66
N VAL A 164 -9.19 4.23 -9.86
CA VAL A 164 -8.59 3.97 -11.18
C VAL A 164 -7.96 2.59 -11.16
N GLU A 165 -8.40 1.72 -12.07
CA GLU A 165 -7.94 0.33 -12.16
C GLU A 165 -7.50 -0.02 -13.57
N GLN A 166 -6.71 -1.09 -13.70
CA GLN A 166 -6.27 -1.64 -14.99
C GLN A 166 -5.71 -0.55 -15.93
N ALA A 167 -4.89 0.34 -15.37
CA ALA A 167 -4.41 1.53 -16.07
C ALA A 167 -3.14 1.18 -16.87
N TRP A 168 -3.22 1.17 -18.21
CA TRP A 168 -2.11 0.85 -19.10
C TRP A 168 -2.15 1.66 -20.39
N VAL A 169 -1.03 1.67 -21.12
CA VAL A 169 -0.87 2.37 -22.39
C VAL A 169 -0.02 1.56 -23.34
N ARG A 170 -0.32 1.61 -24.64
CA ARG A 170 0.45 0.88 -25.64
C ARG A 170 1.86 1.47 -25.78
N PRO A 171 2.90 0.63 -25.91
CA PRO A 171 4.23 1.10 -26.28
C PRO A 171 4.21 1.74 -27.66
N THR A 172 5.20 2.59 -27.94
CA THR A 172 5.37 3.23 -29.24
C THR A 172 6.51 2.60 -30.02
N VAL A 173 6.40 2.58 -31.35
CA VAL A 173 7.52 2.31 -32.25
C VAL A 173 8.29 3.59 -32.60
N PRO A 174 9.55 3.52 -33.08
CA PRO A 174 10.29 4.70 -33.51
C PRO A 174 9.51 5.55 -34.51
N GLY A 175 9.45 6.86 -34.28
CA GLY A 175 8.72 7.83 -35.13
C GLY A 175 7.24 8.00 -34.81
N GLN A 176 6.64 7.15 -33.97
CA GLN A 176 5.24 7.27 -33.56
C GLN A 176 5.05 8.38 -32.51
N GLN A 177 4.19 9.36 -32.80
CA GLN A 177 3.97 10.54 -31.94
C GLN A 177 2.69 10.49 -31.10
N GLY A 178 1.91 9.42 -31.21
CA GLY A 178 0.71 9.23 -30.39
C GLY A 178 0.39 7.78 -30.08
N THR A 179 -0.31 7.54 -28.98
CA THR A 179 -0.66 6.20 -28.50
C THR A 179 -1.97 6.19 -27.71
N GLY A 180 -2.58 5.01 -27.61
CA GLY A 180 -3.80 4.78 -26.84
C GLY A 180 -3.51 4.19 -25.46
N GLY A 181 -4.16 4.77 -24.45
CA GLY A 181 -4.22 4.33 -23.06
C GLY A 181 -5.62 3.87 -22.65
N TYR A 182 -5.67 2.99 -21.67
CA TYR A 182 -6.84 2.24 -21.25
C TYR A 182 -6.85 2.13 -19.73
N LEU A 183 -8.02 2.25 -19.13
CA LEU A 183 -8.21 2.27 -17.68
C LEU A 183 -9.70 2.12 -17.35
N SER A 184 -9.98 1.64 -16.16
CA SER A 184 -11.33 1.54 -15.59
C SER A 184 -11.49 2.60 -14.52
N LEU A 185 -12.58 3.37 -14.61
CA LEU A 185 -12.86 4.51 -13.74
C LEU A 185 -14.15 4.26 -12.95
N THR A 186 -14.08 4.27 -11.62
CA THR A 186 -15.25 4.17 -10.75
C THR A 186 -15.27 5.35 -9.79
N ALA A 187 -16.20 6.28 -9.99
CA ALA A 187 -16.35 7.43 -9.10
C ALA A 187 -17.19 7.06 -7.87
N ARG A 188 -16.79 7.53 -6.69
CA ARG A 188 -17.54 7.27 -5.45
C ARG A 188 -18.89 7.98 -5.46
N GLU A 189 -18.91 9.19 -5.99
CA GLU A 189 -20.09 10.03 -6.17
C GLU A 189 -20.23 10.38 -7.65
N ARG A 190 -21.38 10.95 -8.05
CA ARG A 190 -21.57 11.40 -9.43
C ARG A 190 -20.57 12.50 -9.74
N GLN A 191 -19.70 12.26 -10.72
CA GLN A 191 -18.71 13.22 -11.20
C GLN A 191 -18.65 13.21 -12.73
N ARG A 192 -17.87 14.14 -13.29
CA ARG A 192 -17.54 14.18 -14.71
C ARG A 192 -16.04 14.21 -14.88
N LEU A 193 -15.50 13.39 -15.77
CA LEU A 193 -14.12 13.53 -16.26
C LEU A 193 -14.13 14.59 -17.35
N VAL A 194 -13.47 15.72 -17.09
CA VAL A 194 -13.48 16.90 -17.97
C VAL A 194 -12.13 17.13 -18.66
N GLY A 195 -11.09 16.38 -18.28
CA GLY A 195 -9.79 16.47 -18.93
C GLY A 195 -8.78 15.45 -18.41
N ALA A 196 -7.67 15.35 -19.13
CA ALA A 196 -6.50 14.58 -18.74
C ALA A 196 -5.23 15.36 -19.10
N SER A 197 -4.13 15.09 -18.42
CA SER A 197 -2.82 15.63 -18.77
C SER A 197 -1.69 14.67 -18.39
N SER A 198 -0.59 14.75 -19.12
CA SER A 198 0.63 14.00 -18.83
C SER A 198 1.86 14.83 -19.19
N PRO A 199 2.91 14.88 -18.36
CA PRO A 199 4.11 15.64 -18.67
C PRO A 199 4.86 15.12 -19.91
N ILE A 200 4.62 13.87 -20.33
CA ILE A 200 5.30 13.22 -21.47
C ILE A 200 4.61 13.46 -22.83
N ALA A 201 3.43 14.06 -22.83
CA ALA A 201 2.62 14.30 -24.02
C ALA A 201 2.30 15.80 -24.13
N GLY A 202 2.22 16.34 -25.35
CA GLY A 202 1.69 17.69 -25.56
C GLY A 202 0.18 17.74 -25.37
N VAL A 203 -0.52 16.66 -25.71
CA VAL A 203 -1.99 16.56 -25.60
C VAL A 203 -2.38 15.21 -24.98
N ALA A 204 -3.36 15.24 -24.08
CA ALA A 204 -3.99 14.06 -23.51
C ALA A 204 -5.51 14.25 -23.48
N GLU A 205 -6.23 13.41 -24.23
CA GLU A 205 -7.68 13.56 -24.43
C GLU A 205 -8.39 12.21 -24.33
N ILE A 206 -9.66 12.21 -23.94
CA ILE A 206 -10.50 11.01 -24.08
C ILE A 206 -11.12 11.01 -25.46
N HIS A 207 -10.87 9.97 -26.23
CA HIS A 207 -11.41 9.77 -27.57
C HIS A 207 -12.40 8.62 -27.57
N GLU A 208 -13.41 8.70 -28.43
CA GLU A 208 -14.36 7.63 -28.72
C GLU A 208 -14.24 7.18 -30.17
N MET A 209 -14.53 5.90 -30.38
CA MET A 209 -14.72 5.33 -31.71
C MET A 209 -16.19 5.46 -32.08
N LYS A 210 -16.52 6.20 -33.14
CA LYS A 210 -17.88 6.34 -33.62
C LYS A 210 -17.98 5.99 -35.10
N MET A 211 -19.02 5.25 -35.45
CA MET A 211 -19.36 4.97 -36.84
C MET A 211 -19.96 6.22 -37.47
N ASP A 212 -19.32 6.73 -38.51
CA ASP A 212 -19.83 7.77 -39.39
C ASP A 212 -20.05 7.17 -40.78
N GLY A 213 -21.31 6.85 -41.08
CA GLY A 213 -21.66 6.05 -42.26
C GLY A 213 -21.03 4.66 -42.21
N THR A 214 -20.08 4.39 -43.12
CA THR A 214 -19.33 3.11 -43.20
C THR A 214 -17.93 3.21 -42.60
N VAL A 215 -17.51 4.37 -42.10
CA VAL A 215 -16.15 4.61 -41.60
C VAL A 215 -16.18 4.72 -40.08
N MET A 216 -15.32 3.94 -39.42
CA MET A 216 -15.05 4.11 -38.00
C MET A 216 -14.10 5.28 -37.81
N THR A 217 -14.59 6.35 -37.17
CA THR A 217 -13.81 7.56 -36.89
C THR A 217 -13.47 7.65 -35.41
N MET A 218 -12.26 8.12 -35.11
CA MET A 218 -11.81 8.42 -33.77
C MET A 218 -11.94 9.92 -33.55
N ARG A 219 -12.59 10.33 -32.46
CA ARG A 219 -12.84 11.74 -32.16
C ARG A 219 -12.81 12.03 -30.66
N PRO A 220 -12.51 13.27 -30.24
CA PRO A 220 -12.63 13.66 -28.84
C PRO A 220 -14.05 13.40 -28.32
N ALA A 221 -14.14 12.71 -27.18
CA ALA A 221 -15.40 12.39 -26.52
C ALA A 221 -15.90 13.55 -25.62
N GLY A 222 -15.05 14.57 -25.40
CA GLY A 222 -15.38 15.71 -24.55
C GLY A 222 -15.48 15.31 -23.08
N THR A 223 -16.55 15.75 -22.41
CA THR A 223 -16.80 15.43 -21.00
C THR A 223 -17.42 14.04 -20.86
N ILE A 224 -16.85 13.21 -19.99
CA ILE A 224 -17.36 11.87 -19.70
C ILE A 224 -18.12 11.87 -18.38
N GLU A 225 -19.36 11.40 -18.39
CA GLU A 225 -20.13 11.18 -17.17
C GLU A 225 -19.59 9.98 -16.39
N LEU A 226 -19.38 10.15 -15.08
CA LEU A 226 -18.99 9.10 -14.15
C LEU A 226 -20.11 8.93 -13.12
N PRO A 227 -21.07 8.01 -13.34
CA PRO A 227 -22.12 7.74 -12.37
C PRO A 227 -21.54 7.14 -11.09
N ALA A 228 -22.09 7.52 -9.93
CA ALA A 228 -21.66 7.00 -8.63
C ALA A 228 -21.70 5.46 -8.59
N GLY A 229 -20.57 4.86 -8.20
CA GLY A 229 -20.42 3.41 -8.04
C GLY A 229 -20.44 2.59 -9.33
N LYS A 230 -20.61 3.21 -10.50
CA LYS A 230 -20.56 2.51 -11.79
C LYS A 230 -19.20 2.67 -12.43
N THR A 231 -18.68 1.58 -12.97
CA THR A 231 -17.43 1.58 -13.72
C THR A 231 -17.66 2.07 -15.14
N VAL A 232 -16.87 3.04 -15.57
CA VAL A 232 -16.74 3.49 -16.95
C VAL A 232 -15.39 3.00 -17.48
N GLU A 233 -15.43 2.22 -18.56
CA GLU A 233 -14.23 1.60 -19.12
C GLU A 233 -13.71 2.35 -20.33
N LEU A 234 -12.41 2.66 -20.30
CA LEU A 234 -11.64 3.09 -21.45
C LEU A 234 -10.87 1.87 -21.94
N ARG A 235 -11.32 1.25 -23.04
CA ARG A 235 -10.85 -0.05 -23.52
C ARG A 235 -10.63 -0.07 -25.04
N PRO A 236 -9.78 -0.98 -25.57
CA PRO A 236 -9.59 -1.12 -27.00
C PRO A 236 -10.94 -1.32 -27.74
N GLY A 237 -11.12 -0.58 -28.85
CA GLY A 237 -12.35 -0.61 -29.65
C GLY A 237 -13.51 0.26 -29.11
N GLY A 238 -13.37 0.87 -27.94
CA GLY A 238 -14.34 1.82 -27.37
C GLY A 238 -13.72 3.18 -27.10
N MET A 239 -14.11 3.80 -25.98
CA MET A 239 -13.44 5.00 -25.47
C MET A 239 -12.02 4.66 -25.04
N HIS A 240 -11.09 5.60 -25.21
CA HIS A 240 -9.70 5.43 -24.80
C HIS A 240 -9.05 6.79 -24.51
N LEU A 241 -7.98 6.77 -23.73
CA LEU A 241 -7.12 7.94 -23.54
C LEU A 241 -6.19 8.04 -24.74
N MET A 242 -6.26 9.11 -25.50
CA MET A 242 -5.30 9.40 -26.57
C MET A 242 -4.21 10.33 -26.04
N LEU A 243 -2.96 9.90 -26.15
CA LEU A 243 -1.78 10.74 -25.89
C LEU A 243 -1.17 11.12 -27.24
N MET A 244 -0.95 12.41 -27.47
CA MET A 244 -0.38 12.94 -28.71
C MET A 244 0.77 13.90 -28.40
N ASP A 245 1.57 14.21 -29.43
CA ASP A 245 2.80 14.98 -29.31
C ASP A 245 3.72 14.42 -28.22
N LEU A 246 3.93 13.09 -28.28
CA LEU A 246 4.80 12.39 -27.35
C LEU A 246 6.22 12.95 -27.42
N LYS A 247 6.73 13.37 -26.26
CA LYS A 247 8.07 13.97 -26.12
C LYS A 247 9.19 12.93 -26.14
N GLN A 248 8.84 11.66 -25.94
CA GLN A 248 9.76 10.53 -25.90
C GLN A 248 9.03 9.22 -26.25
N PRO A 249 9.76 8.20 -26.76
CA PRO A 249 9.20 6.86 -26.95
C PRO A 249 8.75 6.22 -25.62
N LEU A 250 7.67 5.43 -25.67
CA LEU A 250 7.18 4.62 -24.56
C LEU A 250 7.64 3.19 -24.70
N LEU A 251 8.60 2.79 -23.87
CA LEU A 251 9.15 1.44 -23.85
C LEU A 251 8.33 0.54 -22.92
N ALA A 252 8.09 -0.70 -23.32
CA ALA A 252 7.36 -1.67 -22.51
C ALA A 252 7.99 -1.85 -21.11
N GLY A 253 7.16 -2.00 -20.09
CA GLY A 253 7.58 -2.11 -18.69
C GLY A 253 7.85 -0.77 -18.00
N SER A 254 7.95 0.34 -18.75
CA SER A 254 8.01 1.69 -18.16
C SER A 254 6.64 2.15 -17.66
N SER A 255 6.61 3.31 -17.00
CA SER A 255 5.39 3.88 -16.42
C SER A 255 5.19 5.33 -16.83
N VAL A 256 3.96 5.68 -17.18
CA VAL A 256 3.56 7.02 -17.64
C VAL A 256 2.71 7.71 -16.57
N PRO A 257 3.13 8.87 -16.04
CA PRO A 257 2.30 9.66 -15.13
C PRO A 257 1.10 10.26 -15.87
N LEU A 258 -0.08 10.20 -15.24
CA LEU A 258 -1.34 10.73 -15.76
C LEU A 258 -2.05 11.51 -14.66
N THR A 259 -2.54 12.69 -15.00
CA THR A 259 -3.47 13.44 -14.16
C THR A 259 -4.85 13.46 -14.82
N LEU A 260 -5.88 13.06 -14.10
CA LEU A 260 -7.28 13.15 -14.50
C LEU A 260 -7.91 14.36 -13.81
N VAL A 261 -8.68 15.15 -14.55
CA VAL A 261 -9.40 16.33 -14.03
C VAL A 261 -10.88 15.98 -13.93
N LEU A 262 -11.39 15.99 -12.70
CA LEU A 262 -12.77 15.70 -12.40
C LEU A 262 -13.52 16.95 -12.01
N LYS A 263 -14.82 17.00 -12.32
CA LYS A 263 -15.73 18.06 -11.89
C LYS A 263 -16.92 17.46 -11.18
N ASP A 264 -17.19 17.91 -9.96
CA ASP A 264 -18.34 17.46 -9.17
C ASP A 264 -19.66 18.12 -9.62
N ALA A 265 -20.77 17.73 -9.00
CA ALA A 265 -22.09 18.28 -9.29
C ALA A 265 -22.23 19.79 -8.98
N ARG A 266 -21.38 20.32 -8.08
CA ARG A 266 -21.32 21.75 -7.73
C ARG A 266 -20.40 22.53 -8.67
N GLY A 267 -19.70 21.85 -9.57
CA GLY A 267 -18.75 22.44 -10.50
C GLY A 267 -17.34 22.61 -9.93
N VAL A 268 -17.03 22.06 -8.76
CA VAL A 268 -15.70 22.09 -8.17
C VAL A 268 -14.80 21.09 -8.88
N GLU A 269 -13.63 21.54 -9.31
CA GLU A 269 -12.63 20.69 -9.96
C GLU A 269 -11.70 20.03 -8.95
N SER A 270 -11.34 18.78 -9.22
CA SER A 270 -10.33 18.04 -8.48
C SER A 270 -9.42 17.28 -9.44
N ARG A 271 -8.19 17.00 -8.99
CA ARG A 271 -7.18 16.29 -9.77
C ARG A 271 -6.88 14.95 -9.12
N VAL A 272 -6.86 13.90 -9.94
CA VAL A 272 -6.48 12.56 -9.52
C VAL A 272 -5.27 12.13 -10.32
N GLU A 273 -4.17 11.90 -9.62
CA GLU A 273 -2.93 11.40 -10.21
C GLU A 273 -2.92 9.89 -10.22
N THR A 274 -2.46 9.30 -11.33
CA THR A 274 -2.29 7.87 -11.50
C THR A 274 -1.11 7.59 -12.43
N ARG A 275 -0.79 6.31 -12.62
CA ARG A 275 0.26 5.86 -13.51
C ARG A 275 -0.26 4.78 -14.44
N LEU A 276 0.04 4.91 -15.73
CA LEU A 276 -0.24 3.90 -16.75
C LEU A 276 0.98 3.00 -16.88
N LEU A 277 0.79 1.69 -16.83
CA LEU A 277 1.85 0.74 -17.21
C LEU A 277 1.97 0.71 -18.74
N VAL A 278 3.19 0.83 -19.27
CA VAL A 278 3.41 0.65 -20.70
C VAL A 278 3.46 -0.85 -21.03
N SER A 279 2.46 -1.35 -21.74
CA SER A 279 2.29 -2.78 -22.02
C SER A 279 1.55 -3.01 -23.34
N GLN A 280 1.74 -4.20 -23.96
CA GLN A 280 1.01 -4.60 -25.15
C GLN A 280 -0.44 -5.01 -24.86
N SER A 281 -0.69 -5.49 -23.63
CA SER A 281 -1.98 -6.01 -23.16
C SER A 281 -2.30 -5.51 -21.75
N PRO A 282 -3.57 -5.63 -21.30
CA PRO A 282 -3.97 -5.24 -19.94
C PRO A 282 -3.14 -5.95 -18.85
N PRO A 283 -2.85 -5.28 -17.71
CA PRO A 283 -2.18 -5.89 -16.58
C PRO A 283 -2.96 -7.13 -16.10
N GLY A 284 -2.27 -8.26 -15.95
CA GLY A 284 -2.87 -9.54 -15.52
C GLY A 284 -3.48 -10.39 -16.63
N ALA A 285 -3.54 -9.91 -17.88
CA ALA A 285 -3.79 -10.76 -19.03
C ALA A 285 -2.50 -11.49 -19.41
N ALA A 286 -2.37 -12.75 -18.97
CA ALA A 286 -1.28 -13.61 -19.39
C ALA A 286 -1.18 -13.63 -20.93
N ALA A 287 0.05 -13.62 -21.45
CA ALA A 287 0.35 -13.75 -22.86
C ALA A 287 -0.16 -15.11 -23.37
N GLY A 288 -1.35 -15.12 -23.95
CA GLY A 288 -1.82 -16.25 -24.74
C GLY A 288 -0.93 -16.38 -25.97
N HIS A 289 -0.33 -17.56 -26.13
CA HIS A 289 0.43 -17.96 -27.31
C HIS A 289 -0.38 -17.76 -28.60
N ASP A 290 0.01 -16.78 -29.42
CA ASP A 290 -0.37 -16.75 -30.84
C ASP A 290 0.72 -17.45 -31.65
N SER A 291 0.51 -18.74 -31.90
CA SER A 291 1.18 -19.48 -32.97
C SER A 291 0.26 -19.51 -34.18
N HIS A 292 0.31 -18.46 -35.00
CA HIS A 292 -0.19 -18.53 -36.37
C HIS A 292 1.01 -18.67 -37.32
N LYS A 293 1.25 -19.91 -37.75
CA LYS A 293 2.09 -20.21 -38.92
C LYS A 293 1.24 -19.99 -40.18
N HIS A 294 1.81 -19.27 -41.12
CA HIS A 294 1.48 -19.39 -42.55
C HIS A 294 2.30 -20.52 -43.17
#